data_AF-A0A792HUA9-F1
#
_entry.id   AF-A0A792HUA9-F1
#
_cell.length_a   1.000
_cell.length_b   1.000
_cell.length_c   1.000
_cell.angle_alpha   90.00
_cell.angle_beta   90.00
_cell.angle_gamma   90.00
#
_symmetry.space_group_name_H-M   'P 1'
#
loop_
_entity.id
_entity.type
_entity.pdbx_description
1 polymer ?
#
loop_
_entity_poly.entity_id
_entity_poly.type
_entity_poly.pdbx_seq_one_letter_code
_entity_poly.pdbx_strand_id
1 'polypeptide(L)'
;ASDDGFDPNFYTQKADTIRMMLPFFQQFRDMGMKDKAAGVSAETAPQRVKEFHSEKFFHSLQSTTTFAGRKYTNSDMPSPKKMKLMADTISAVYLDGYEGRQ
;
A
#
# COMPACT_ATOMS: atom_id res chain seq x y z
N ALA A 1 16.65 20.56 -18.72
CA ALA A 1 15.41 19.88 -18.31
C ALA A 1 15.00 20.50 -16.98
N SER A 2 13.89 21.23 -16.96
CA SER A 2 13.33 21.78 -15.72
C SER A 2 12.74 20.62 -14.92
N ASP A 3 12.96 20.61 -13.61
CA ASP A 3 12.40 19.63 -12.68
C ASP A 3 10.88 19.86 -12.60
N ASP A 4 10.11 19.03 -13.31
CA ASP A 4 8.63 19.08 -13.37
C ASP A 4 7.97 18.81 -11.99
N GLY A 5 8.76 18.65 -10.92
CA GLY A 5 8.30 18.39 -9.55
C GLY A 5 8.23 19.61 -8.62
N PHE A 6 8.72 20.80 -9.04
CA PHE A 6 8.77 21.97 -8.15
C PHE A 6 7.69 23.02 -8.50
N ASP A 7 6.47 22.81 -7.99
CA ASP A 7 5.45 23.87 -7.94
C ASP A 7 5.42 24.47 -6.52
N PRO A 8 5.81 25.76 -6.33
CA PRO A 8 5.83 26.41 -5.03
C PRO A 8 4.43 26.59 -4.40
N ASN A 9 3.36 26.36 -5.17
CA ASN A 9 1.99 26.36 -4.65
C ASN A 9 1.57 24.98 -4.12
N PHE A 10 2.34 23.92 -4.40
CA PHE A 10 2.04 22.56 -3.95
C PHE A 10 3.09 22.08 -2.96
N TYR A 11 2.72 22.10 -1.68
CA TYR A 11 3.51 21.46 -0.63
C TYR A 11 2.98 20.05 -0.38
N THR A 12 3.84 19.05 -0.60
CA THR A 12 3.55 17.70 -0.13
C THR A 12 3.47 17.71 1.40
N GLN A 13 2.28 17.49 1.95
CA GLN A 13 2.06 17.39 3.39
C GLN A 13 2.60 16.05 3.90
N LYS A 14 3.93 15.99 4.09
CA LYS A 14 4.66 14.77 4.47
C LYS A 14 4.12 14.15 5.76
N ALA A 15 3.84 14.97 6.77
CA ALA A 15 3.35 14.50 8.06
C ALA A 15 1.98 13.80 7.94
N ASP A 16 1.04 14.39 7.21
CA ASP A 16 -0.28 13.79 7.03
C ASP A 16 -0.24 12.58 6.10
N THR A 17 0.64 12.60 5.10
CA THR A 17 0.90 11.41 4.27
C THR A 17 1.43 10.26 5.12
N ILE A 18 2.42 10.50 5.98
CA ILE A 18 2.96 9.48 6.91
C ILE A 18 1.85 8.97 7.85
N ARG A 19 1.05 9.88 8.43
CA ARG A 19 -0.08 9.51 9.31
C ARG A 19 -1.10 8.61 8.61
N MET A 20 -1.33 8.79 7.32
CA MET A 20 -2.22 7.92 6.53
C MET A 20 -1.56 6.58 6.14
N MET A 21 -0.28 6.60 5.80
CA MET A 21 0.42 5.39 5.33
C MET A 21 0.71 4.39 6.46
N LEU A 22 0.92 4.86 7.69
CA LEU A 22 1.18 3.99 8.85
C LEU A 22 0.06 2.97 9.11
N PRO A 23 -1.22 3.38 9.35
CA PRO A 23 -2.30 2.42 9.54
C PRO A 23 -2.57 1.61 8.28
N PHE A 24 -2.31 2.16 7.09
CA PHE A 24 -2.43 1.43 5.84
C PHE A 24 -1.46 0.24 5.78
N PHE A 25 -0.18 0.40 6.11
CA PHE A 25 0.76 -0.73 6.09
C PHE A 25 0.60 -1.66 7.29
N GLN A 26 0.21 -1.14 8.45
CA GLN A 26 0.00 -1.94 9.66
C GLN A 26 -1.01 -3.08 9.44
N GLN A 27 -2.07 -2.87 8.65
CA GLN A 27 -3.06 -3.90 8.39
C GLN A 27 -2.46 -5.16 7.72
N PHE A 28 -1.41 -4.99 6.91
CA PHE A 28 -0.74 -6.09 6.23
C PHE A 28 0.21 -6.84 7.17
N ARG A 29 0.86 -6.13 8.10
CA ARG A 29 1.64 -6.76 9.17
C ARG A 29 0.74 -7.60 10.07
N ASP A 30 -0.40 -7.04 10.48
CA ASP A 30 -1.40 -7.73 11.31
C ASP A 30 -1.96 -8.96 10.59
N MET A 31 -2.16 -8.86 9.27
CA MET A 31 -2.55 -10.00 8.43
C MET A 31 -1.49 -11.11 8.45
N GLY A 32 -0.21 -10.77 8.30
CA GLY A 32 0.89 -11.74 8.40
C GLY A 32 0.93 -12.44 9.76
N MET A 33 0.83 -11.67 10.86
CA MET A 33 0.79 -12.21 12.21
C MET A 33 -0.39 -13.18 12.41
N LYS A 34 -1.57 -12.83 11.89
CA LYS A 34 -2.78 -13.66 11.96
C LYS A 34 -2.64 -14.95 11.16
N ASP A 35 -2.12 -14.87 9.93
CA ASP A 35 -1.90 -16.04 9.09
C ASP A 35 -0.91 -17.01 9.76
N LYS A 36 0.16 -16.48 10.38
CA LYS A 36 1.09 -17.29 11.16
C LYS A 36 0.42 -17.96 12.34
N ALA A 37 -0.38 -17.22 13.12
CA ALA A 37 -1.11 -17.75 14.26
C ALA A 37 -2.16 -18.80 13.87
N ALA A 38 -2.75 -18.67 12.68
CA ALA A 38 -3.69 -19.64 12.11
C ALA A 38 -3.02 -20.88 11.51
N GLY A 39 -1.68 -20.98 11.56
CA GLY A 39 -0.94 -22.12 11.02
C GLY A 39 -0.91 -22.17 9.49
N VAL A 40 -1.18 -21.05 8.80
CA VAL A 40 -1.04 -20.95 7.34
C VAL A 40 0.38 -21.33 6.97
N SER A 41 0.55 -22.28 6.04
CA SER A 41 1.87 -22.77 5.66
C SER A 41 2.70 -21.68 4.99
N ALA A 42 4.02 -21.78 5.11
CA ALA A 42 4.96 -20.91 4.42
C ALA A 42 4.86 -21.02 2.88
N GLU A 43 4.16 -22.02 2.36
CA GLU A 43 3.87 -22.18 0.93
C GLU A 43 2.68 -21.33 0.47
N THR A 44 1.79 -20.95 1.39
CA THR A 44 0.60 -20.13 1.11
C THR A 44 0.89 -18.63 1.21
N ALA A 45 1.84 -18.22 2.06
CA ALA A 45 2.30 -16.84 2.16
C ALA A 45 2.81 -16.25 0.81
N PRO A 46 3.58 -16.99 -0.01
CA PRO A 46 3.94 -16.57 -1.38
C PRO A 46 2.74 -16.32 -2.29
N GLN A 47 1.60 -17.00 -2.07
CA GLN A 47 0.40 -16.77 -2.87
C GLN A 47 -0.21 -15.39 -2.55
N ARG A 48 -0.21 -14.99 -1.28
CA ARG A 48 -0.63 -13.63 -0.87
C ARG A 48 0.27 -12.55 -1.47
N VAL A 49 1.58 -12.78 -1.47
CA VAL A 49 2.55 -11.88 -2.13
C VAL A 49 2.24 -11.72 -3.62
N LYS A 50 1.92 -12.82 -4.33
CA LYS A 50 1.48 -12.76 -5.73
C LYS A 50 0.18 -11.97 -5.89
N GLU A 51 -0.78 -12.12 -4.99
CA GLU A 51 -2.04 -11.35 -5.01
C GLU A 51 -1.78 -9.85 -4.88
N PHE A 52 -0.85 -9.41 -4.00
CA PHE A 52 -0.50 -8.00 -3.84
C PHE A 52 0.10 -7.36 -5.09
N HIS A 53 0.65 -8.16 -5.99
CA HIS A 53 1.18 -7.71 -7.28
C HIS A 53 0.13 -7.68 -8.40
N SER A 54 -1.09 -8.17 -8.15
CA SER A 54 -2.13 -8.24 -9.16
C SER A 54 -2.81 -6.89 -9.39
N GLU A 55 -3.19 -6.59 -10.64
CA GLU A 55 -3.99 -5.41 -10.95
C GLU A 55 -5.32 -5.38 -10.17
N LYS A 56 -5.93 -6.56 -9.98
CA LYS A 56 -7.15 -6.71 -9.18
C LYS A 56 -6.99 -6.17 -7.76
N PHE A 57 -5.83 -6.41 -7.14
CA PHE A 57 -5.54 -5.88 -5.81
C PHE A 57 -5.45 -4.35 -5.84
N PHE A 58 -4.76 -3.76 -6.82
CA PHE A 58 -4.69 -2.30 -6.95
C PHE A 58 -6.04 -1.65 -7.27
N HIS A 59 -6.91 -2.31 -8.05
CA HIS A 59 -8.28 -1.85 -8.23
C HIS A 59 -9.08 -1.86 -6.92
N SER A 60 -8.82 -2.82 -6.03
CA SER A 60 -9.47 -2.85 -4.70
C SER A 60 -8.99 -1.73 -3.77
N LEU A 61 -7.80 -1.16 -4.02
CA LEU A 61 -7.25 -0.02 -3.28
C LEU A 61 -7.76 1.33 -3.78
N GLN A 62 -8.53 1.37 -4.87
CA GLN A 62 -9.12 2.60 -5.35
C GLN A 62 -10.03 3.19 -4.27
N SER A 63 -9.64 4.36 -3.78
CA SER A 63 -10.40 5.08 -2.77
C SER A 63 -11.16 6.22 -3.41
N THR A 64 -12.33 6.49 -2.86
CA THR A 64 -13.03 7.72 -3.11
C THR A 64 -12.89 8.61 -1.89
N THR A 65 -12.33 9.81 -2.06
CA THR A 65 -12.20 10.80 -1.00
C THR A 65 -13.20 11.94 -1.21
N THR A 66 -13.76 12.48 -0.13
CA THR A 66 -14.59 13.68 -0.20
C THR A 66 -13.81 14.84 0.39
N PHE A 67 -13.54 15.86 -0.43
CA PHE A 67 -12.85 17.06 -0.01
C PHE A 67 -13.66 18.30 -0.41
N ALA A 68 -13.88 19.21 0.54
CA ALA A 68 -14.70 20.41 0.34
C ALA A 68 -16.09 20.14 -0.28
N GLY A 69 -16.75 19.05 0.14
CA GLY A 69 -18.06 18.64 -0.37
C GLY A 69 -18.04 18.04 -1.78
N ARG A 70 -16.88 17.90 -2.41
CA ARG A 70 -16.71 17.24 -3.72
C ARG A 70 -16.13 15.85 -3.53
N LYS A 71 -16.71 14.89 -4.26
CA LYS A 71 -16.27 13.49 -4.28
C LYS A 71 -15.20 13.33 -5.37
N TYR A 72 -13.99 12.98 -4.97
CA TYR A 72 -12.86 12.67 -5.84
C TYR A 72 -12.64 11.18 -5.83
N THR A 73 -12.90 10.53 -6.97
CA THR A 73 -12.51 9.15 -7.19
C THR A 73 -11.08 9.15 -7.69
N ASN A 74 -10.16 8.52 -6.96
CA ASN A 74 -8.83 8.29 -7.50
C ASN A 74 -8.89 7.07 -8.44
N SER A 75 -9.30 7.31 -9.68
CA SER A 75 -9.46 6.28 -10.73
C SER A 75 -8.19 6.01 -11.50
N ASP A 76 -7.19 6.89 -11.39
CA ASP A 76 -5.94 6.76 -12.13
C ASP A 76 -5.09 5.65 -11.51
N MET A 77 -4.82 4.61 -12.31
CA MET A 77 -3.88 3.58 -11.91
C MET A 77 -2.49 4.20 -11.76
N PRO A 78 -1.79 3.97 -10.64
CA PRO A 78 -0.42 4.44 -10.50
C PRO A 78 0.45 3.87 -11.63
N SER A 79 1.54 4.56 -11.97
CA SER A 79 2.46 4.03 -12.97
C SER A 79 2.97 2.64 -12.57
N PRO A 80 3.34 1.76 -13.52
CA PRO A 80 3.79 0.40 -13.20
C PRO A 80 4.92 0.36 -12.16
N LYS A 81 5.82 1.35 -12.20
CA LYS A 81 6.90 1.52 -11.20
C LYS A 81 6.36 1.80 -9.80
N LYS A 82 5.34 2.66 -9.67
CA LYS A 82 4.70 2.97 -8.38
C LYS A 82 3.88 1.79 -7.86
N MET A 83 3.15 1.09 -8.74
CA MET A 83 2.43 -0.14 -8.38
C MET A 83 3.40 -1.19 -7.85
N LYS A 84 4.48 -1.46 -8.58
CA LYS A 84 5.51 -2.42 -8.14
C LYS A 84 6.07 -2.06 -6.77
N LEU A 85 6.49 -0.81 -6.58
CA LEU A 85 7.03 -0.36 -5.28
C LEU A 85 6.03 -0.57 -4.13
N MET A 86 4.75 -0.28 -4.36
CA MET A 86 3.70 -0.46 -3.36
C MET A 86 3.46 -1.95 -3.05
N ALA A 87 3.40 -2.81 -4.08
CA ALA A 87 3.26 -4.25 -3.90
C ALA A 87 4.46 -4.87 -3.17
N ASP A 88 5.69 -4.48 -3.53
CA ASP A 88 6.92 -4.91 -2.88
C ASP A 88 6.91 -4.53 -1.39
N THR A 89 6.51 -3.28 -1.08
CA THR A 89 6.46 -2.78 0.31
C THR A 89 5.39 -3.51 1.13
N ILE A 90 4.19 -3.69 0.58
CA ILE A 90 3.10 -4.44 1.24
C ILE A 90 3.54 -5.88 1.51
N SER A 91 4.19 -6.51 0.54
CA SER A 91 4.70 -7.88 0.66
C SER A 91 5.75 -8.01 1.75
N ALA A 92 6.70 -7.07 1.82
CA ALA A 92 7.72 -7.06 2.86
C ALA A 92 7.10 -6.91 4.25
N VAL A 93 6.20 -5.95 4.44
CA VAL A 93 5.53 -5.70 5.73
C VAL A 93 4.66 -6.90 6.17
N TYR A 94 3.99 -7.55 5.22
CA TYR A 94 3.26 -8.79 5.50
C TYR A 94 4.20 -9.91 5.97
N LEU A 95 5.32 -10.12 5.29
CA LEU A 95 6.30 -11.14 5.67
C LEU A 95 6.93 -10.84 7.02
N ASP A 96 7.25 -9.58 7.32
CA ASP A 96 7.74 -9.18 8.64
C ASP A 96 6.75 -9.54 9.75
N GLY A 97 5.44 -9.31 9.51
CA GLY A 97 4.38 -9.77 10.42
C GLY A 97 4.30 -11.29 10.54
N TYR A 98 4.35 -12.01 9.42
CA TYR A 98 4.26 -13.47 9.39
C TYR A 98 5.46 -14.17 10.04
N GLU A 99 6.66 -13.63 9.87
CA GLU A 99 7.90 -14.16 10.43
C GLU A 99 8.20 -13.63 11.84
N GLY A 100 7.46 -12.62 12.31
CA GLY A 100 7.67 -11.98 13.61
C GLY A 100 8.93 -11.10 13.65
N ARG A 101 9.36 -10.55 12.51
CA ARG A 101 10.49 -9.62 12.41
C ARG A 101 10.05 -8.21 12.88
N GLN A 102 11.00 -7.46 13.45
CA GLN A 102 10.77 -6.09 13.95
C GLN A 102 11.25 -5.04 12.97
#